data_AF-L8PJ25-F1
#
_entry.id   AF-L8PJ25-F1
#
_cell.length_a   1.000
_cell.length_b   1.000
_cell.length_c   1.000
_cell.angle_alpha   90.00
_cell.angle_beta   90.00
_cell.angle_gamma   90.00
#
_symmetry.space_group_name_H-M   'P 1'
#
loop_
_entity.id
_entity.type
_entity.pdbx_description
1 polymer ?
#
loop_
_entity_poly.entity_id
_entity_poly.type
_entity_poly.pdbx_seq_one_letter_code
_entity_poly.pdbx_strand_id
1 'polypeptide(L)' 'MYEQVRHFLELSGGHASRLSREQKSRFVATCWTAQMFKHFEDPKPGYVADWPDLPDWQKETDSEIFEAVERSLK' A
#
# COMPACT_ATOMS: atom_id res chain seq x y z
N MET A 1 0.57 1.72 7.56
CA MET A 1 1.30 1.00 6.49
C MET A 1 1.91 -0.31 6.95
N TYR A 2 2.97 -0.34 7.78
CA TYR A 2 3.63 -1.59 8.19
C TYR A 2 2.64 -2.67 8.70
N GLU A 3 1.84 -2.36 9.70
CA GLU A 3 0.88 -3.32 10.29
C GLU A 3 -0.17 -3.83 9.30
N GLN A 4 -0.62 -2.99 8.36
CA GLN A 4 -1.61 -3.40 7.36
C GLN A 4 -1.03 -4.42 6.38
N VAL A 5 0.20 -4.20 5.91
CA VAL A 5 0.90 -5.15 5.03
C VAL A 5 1.26 -6.43 5.78
N ARG A 6 1.79 -6.31 7.02
CA ARG A 6 2.11 -7.47 7.87
C ARG A 6 0.89 -8.35 8.11
N HIS A 7 -0.23 -7.75 8.51
CA HIS A 7 -1.46 -8.49 8.77
C HIS A 7 -2.04 -9.14 7.50
N PHE A 8 -1.96 -8.46 6.36
CA PHE A 8 -2.39 -9.03 5.09
C PHE A 8 -1.53 -10.24 4.67
N LEU A 9 -0.21 -10.15 4.85
CA LEU A 9 0.70 -11.28 4.64
C LEU A 9 0.38 -12.46 5.56
N GLU A 10 0.11 -12.19 6.84
CA GLU A 10 -0.31 -13.20 7.83
C GLU A 10 -1.64 -13.87 7.46
N LEU A 11 -2.68 -13.09 7.18
CA LEU A 11 -4.01 -13.59 6.80
C LEU A 11 -3.96 -14.41 5.51
N SER A 12 -3.09 -14.05 4.57
CA SER A 12 -2.92 -14.79 3.32
C SER A 12 -2.08 -16.06 3.45
N GLY A 13 -1.57 -16.39 4.65
CA GLY A 13 -0.62 -17.49 4.82
C GLY A 13 0.65 -17.32 3.99
N GLY A 14 1.08 -16.07 3.75
CA GLY A 14 2.21 -15.74 2.90
C GLY A 14 1.94 -15.81 1.38
N HIS A 15 0.74 -16.19 0.94
CA HIS A 15 0.41 -16.25 -0.49
C HIS A 15 0.37 -14.89 -1.18
N ALA A 16 0.18 -13.79 -0.43
CA ALA A 16 0.27 -12.44 -0.97
C ALA A 16 1.67 -12.07 -1.52
N SER A 17 2.71 -12.87 -1.23
CA SER A 17 4.02 -12.77 -1.90
C SER A 17 3.94 -12.91 -3.43
N ARG A 18 2.93 -13.63 -3.94
CA ARG A 18 2.69 -13.90 -5.37
C ARG A 18 2.02 -12.76 -6.13
N LEU A 19 1.57 -11.72 -5.43
CA LEU A 19 0.95 -10.56 -6.07
C LEU A 19 1.95 -9.85 -6.99
N SER A 20 1.45 -9.31 -8.09
CA SER A 20 2.25 -8.45 -8.96
C SER A 20 2.67 -7.17 -8.24
N ARG A 21 3.72 -6.48 -8.73
CA ARG A 21 4.14 -5.19 -8.18
C ARG A 21 3.01 -4.17 -8.18
N GLU A 22 2.21 -4.11 -9.24
CA GLU A 22 1.04 -3.23 -9.31
C GLU A 22 0.00 -3.59 -8.25
N GLN A 23 -0.30 -4.88 -8.03
CA GLN A 23 -1.24 -5.29 -6.99
C GLN A 23 -0.74 -4.93 -5.59
N LYS A 24 0.56 -5.12 -5.32
CA LYS A 24 1.21 -4.71 -4.06
C LYS A 24 1.13 -3.20 -3.85
N SER A 25 1.40 -2.44 -4.91
CA SER A 25 1.34 -0.98 -4.90
C SER A 25 -0.07 -0.45 -4.65
N ARG A 26 -1.07 -0.94 -5.41
CA ARG A 26 -2.48 -0.58 -5.23
C ARG A 26 -2.98 -0.89 -3.82
N PHE A 27 -2.54 -1.99 -3.22
CA PHE A 27 -2.86 -2.30 -1.83
C PHE A 27 -2.34 -1.23 -0.87
N VAL A 28 -1.07 -0.83 -1.02
CA VAL A 28 -0.45 0.22 -0.20
C VAL A 28 -1.15 1.57 -0.41
N ALA A 29 -1.39 1.98 -1.65
CA ALA A 29 -2.11 3.21 -1.98
C ALA A 29 -3.52 3.24 -1.37
N THR A 30 -4.27 2.14 -1.48
CA THR A 30 -5.62 2.04 -0.89
C THR A 30 -5.58 2.14 0.63
N CYS A 31 -4.62 1.47 1.27
CA CYS A 31 -4.43 1.56 2.72
C CYS A 31 -4.07 2.99 3.16
N TRP A 32 -3.22 3.68 2.40
CA TRP A 32 -2.85 5.06 2.66
C TRP A 32 -4.06 5.99 2.57
N THR A 33 -4.82 5.92 1.46
CA THR A 33 -6.01 6.75 1.23
C THR A 33 -7.05 6.56 2.34
N ALA A 34 -7.33 5.31 2.74
CA ALA A 34 -8.23 5.03 3.87
C ALA A 34 -7.74 5.66 5.18
N GLN A 35 -6.43 5.65 5.43
CA GLN A 35 -5.84 6.27 6.62
C GLN A 35 -5.89 7.80 6.55
N MET A 36 -5.73 8.41 5.37
CA MET A 36 -5.91 9.85 5.20
C MET A 36 -7.32 10.28 5.57
N PHE A 37 -8.36 9.61 5.05
CA PHE A 37 -9.75 9.92 5.41
C PHE A 37 -10.07 9.67 6.89
N LYS A 38 -9.43 8.69 7.52
CA LYS A 38 -9.60 8.44 8.96
C LYS A 38 -9.02 9.58 9.82
N HIS A 39 -7.89 10.14 9.41
CA HIS A 39 -7.12 11.09 10.22
C HIS A 39 -7.36 12.55 9.87
N PHE A 40 -7.86 12.83 8.68
CA PHE A 40 -8.13 14.17 8.18
C PHE A 40 -9.57 14.24 7.65
N GLU A 41 -10.33 15.20 8.15
CA GLU A 41 -11.69 15.48 7.68
C GLU A 41 -11.71 15.97 6.22
N ASP A 42 -10.72 16.80 5.85
CA ASP A 42 -10.53 17.32 4.49
C ASP A 42 -9.07 17.11 4.03
N PRO A 43 -8.71 15.91 3.56
CA PRO A 43 -7.36 15.61 3.10
C PRO A 43 -7.06 16.32 1.77
N LYS A 44 -5.79 16.73 1.58
CA LYS A 44 -5.36 17.31 0.30
C LYS A 44 -5.63 16.33 -0.85
N PRO A 45 -6.12 16.78 -2.02
CA PRO A 45 -6.42 15.89 -3.14
C PRO A 45 -5.26 14.96 -3.53
N GLY A 46 -4.02 15.46 -3.51
CA GLY A 46 -2.83 14.65 -3.81
C GLY A 46 -2.55 13.52 -2.82
N TYR A 47 -3.12 13.54 -1.61
CA TYR A 47 -2.98 12.45 -0.63
C TYR A 47 -4.00 11.33 -0.84
N VAL A 48 -5.06 11.59 -1.59
CA VAL A 48 -6.19 10.67 -1.80
C VAL A 48 -6.48 10.46 -3.29
N ALA A 49 -5.53 10.79 -4.15
CA ALA A 49 -5.63 10.56 -5.59
C ALA A 49 -5.81 9.06 -5.89
N ASP A 50 -6.68 8.76 -6.86
CA ASP A 50 -6.90 7.38 -7.30
C ASP A 50 -5.71 6.87 -8.13
N TRP A 51 -5.57 5.55 -8.24
CA TRP A 51 -4.43 4.89 -8.86
C TRP A 51 -4.01 5.44 -10.24
N PRO A 52 -4.94 5.71 -11.19
CA PRO A 52 -4.56 6.24 -12.50
C PRO A 52 -3.85 7.60 -12.42
N ASP A 53 -4.17 8.39 -11.40
CA ASP A 53 -3.70 9.76 -11.21
C ASP A 53 -2.43 9.84 -10.33
N LEU A 54 -1.99 8.71 -9.76
CA LEU A 54 -0.73 8.65 -9.01
C LEU A 54 0.48 8.80 -9.94
N PRO A 55 1.50 9.58 -9.55
CA PRO A 55 2.73 9.66 -10.32
C PRO A 55 3.50 8.34 -10.26
N ASP A 56 4.22 8.00 -11.33
CA ASP A 56 4.86 6.69 -11.46
C ASP A 56 5.89 6.40 -10.36
N TRP A 57 6.61 7.42 -9.89
CA TRP A 57 7.55 7.25 -8.77
C TRP A 57 6.85 6.78 -7.49
N GLN A 58 5.61 7.22 -7.26
CA GLN A 58 4.83 6.84 -6.08
C GLN A 58 4.30 5.42 -6.23
N LYS A 59 3.82 5.06 -7.43
CA LYS A 59 3.43 3.68 -7.77
C LYS A 59 4.57 2.69 -7.51
N GLU A 60 5.79 3.03 -7.91
CA GLU A 60 6.96 2.19 -7.64
C GLU A 60 7.29 2.14 -6.14
N THR A 61 7.31 3.30 -5.47
CA THR A 61 7.60 3.39 -4.03
C THR A 61 6.61 2.57 -3.20
N ASP A 62 5.32 2.63 -3.51
CA ASP A 62 4.28 1.88 -2.82
C ASP A 62 4.47 0.36 -2.96
N SER A 63 4.92 -0.11 -4.14
CA SER A 63 5.28 -1.52 -4.31
C SER A 63 6.51 -1.90 -3.47
N GLU A 64 7.52 -1.02 -3.39
CA GLU A 64 8.73 -1.24 -2.60
C GLU A 64 8.45 -1.26 -1.11
N ILE A 65 7.53 -0.42 -0.62
CA ILE A 65 7.05 -0.44 0.77
C ILE A 65 6.48 -1.81 1.11
N PHE A 66 5.59 -2.35 0.25
CA PHE A 66 5.02 -3.68 0.47
C PHE A 66 6.12 -4.74 0.57
N GLU A 67 7.02 -4.76 -0.40
CA GLU A 67 8.11 -5.75 -0.46
C GLU A 67 9.12 -5.57 0.69
N ALA A 68 9.34 -4.35 1.17
CA ALA A 68 10.20 -4.09 2.33
C ALA A 68 9.62 -4.71 3.61
N VAL A 69 8.31 -4.57 3.82
CA VAL A 69 7.63 -5.26 4.94
C VAL A 69 7.71 -6.77 4.74
N GLU A 70 7.43 -7.28 3.54
CA GLU A 70 7.55 -8.71 3.23
C GLU A 70 8.96 -9.25 3.56
N ARG A 71 10.02 -8.53 3.19
CA ARG A 71 11.40 -8.91 3.53
C ARG A 71 11.69 -8.87 5.02
N SER A 72 11.06 -7.97 5.78
CA SER A 72 11.27 -7.85 7.24
C SER A 72 10.68 -8.99 8.07
N LEU A 73 9.80 -9.81 7.48
CA LEU A 73 9.10 -10.91 8.14
C LEU A 73 9.73 -12.28 7.85
N LYS A 74 10.79 -12.31 7.04
CA LYS A 74 11.60 -13.50 6.75
C LYS A 74 12.79 -13.56 7.70
#